data_AF-F8WK75-F1
#
_entry.id   AF-F8WK75-F1
#
_cell.length_a   1.000
_cell.length_b   1.000
_cell.length_c   1.000
_cell.angle_alpha   90.00
_cell.angle_beta   90.00
_cell.angle_gamma   90.00
#
_symmetry.space_group_name_H-M   'P 1'
#
loop_
_entity.id
_entity.type
_entity.pdbx_description
1 polymer ?
#
loop_
_entity_poly.entity_id
_entity_poly.type
_entity_poly.pdbx_seq_one_letter_code
_entity_poly.pdbx_strand_id
1 'polypeptide(L)'
;MDTHSSDKRHSHYRSYYNNERYRKGEMSMERYITRGIANYLPAMLQQQLWKLVAQRETEQFKELEEIDYFHIFQFNMHNSQLYIKHKQECPEYVKIHKANYSKAININKVYIIREDDVDLSYYVMLLPEEY
;
A
#
# COMPACT_ATOMS: atom_id res chain seq x y z
N MET A 1 -31.51 -25.18 -1.47
CA MET A 1 -30.11 -25.59 -1.26
C MET A 1 -29.31 -24.77 -2.24
N ASP A 2 -28.95 -23.56 -1.85
CA ASP A 2 -28.35 -22.58 -2.74
C ASP A 2 -26.90 -22.36 -2.31
N THR A 3 -25.99 -22.89 -3.10
CA THR A 3 -24.56 -22.75 -2.87
C THR A 3 -23.86 -22.43 -4.20
N HIS A 4 -23.04 -21.38 -4.12
CA HIS A 4 -21.93 -21.00 -5.02
C HIS A 4 -22.23 -20.07 -6.20
N SER A 5 -22.24 -18.77 -5.89
CA SER A 5 -21.82 -17.70 -6.79
C SER A 5 -20.54 -17.03 -6.25
N SER A 6 -19.43 -17.77 -6.22
CA SER A 6 -18.11 -17.26 -5.77
C SER A 6 -17.04 -17.21 -6.87
N ASP A 7 -17.33 -17.66 -8.09
CA ASP A 7 -16.30 -17.93 -9.11
C ASP A 7 -15.96 -16.73 -10.03
N LYS A 8 -16.81 -15.70 -10.07
CA LYS A 8 -16.61 -14.58 -11.02
C LYS A 8 -15.61 -13.51 -10.57
N ARG A 9 -15.40 -13.35 -9.25
CA ARG A 9 -14.49 -12.30 -8.73
C ARG A 9 -13.03 -12.67 -8.96
N HIS A 10 -12.67 -13.93 -8.70
CA HIS A 10 -11.31 -14.46 -8.88
C HIS A 10 -10.81 -14.39 -10.34
N SER A 11 -11.72 -14.55 -11.31
CA SER A 11 -11.40 -14.44 -12.74
C SER A 11 -11.04 -13.01 -13.18
N HIS A 12 -11.71 -12.00 -12.63
CA HIS A 12 -11.50 -10.60 -13.01
C HIS A 12 -10.17 -10.06 -12.45
N TYR A 13 -9.82 -10.41 -11.20
CA TYR A 13 -8.51 -10.06 -10.61
C TYR A 13 -7.32 -10.60 -11.41
N ARG A 14 -7.41 -11.84 -11.90
CA ARG A 14 -6.36 -12.45 -12.73
C ARG A 14 -6.21 -11.75 -14.08
N SER A 15 -7.26 -11.07 -14.58
CA SER A 15 -7.26 -10.35 -15.86
C SER A 15 -6.42 -9.07 -15.83
N TYR A 16 -6.54 -8.26 -14.78
CA TYR A 16 -5.79 -7.00 -14.66
C TYR A 16 -4.28 -7.23 -14.50
N TYR A 17 -3.86 -8.22 -13.71
CA TYR A 17 -2.44 -8.54 -13.52
C TYR A 17 -1.79 -9.29 -14.69
N ASN A 18 -2.60 -9.94 -15.54
CA ASN A 18 -2.12 -10.51 -16.81
C ASN A 18 -2.06 -9.48 -17.95
N ASN A 19 -2.55 -8.26 -17.73
CA ASN A 19 -2.47 -7.21 -18.73
C ASN A 19 -1.00 -6.76 -18.90
N GLU A 20 -0.49 -6.93 -20.12
CA GLU A 20 0.90 -6.64 -20.47
C GLU A 20 1.31 -5.18 -20.18
N ARG A 21 0.35 -4.24 -20.10
CA ARG A 21 0.61 -2.84 -19.75
C ARG A 21 0.99 -2.65 -18.28
N TYR A 22 0.39 -3.40 -17.36
CA TYR A 22 0.82 -3.40 -15.95
C TYR A 22 2.19 -4.06 -15.81
N ARG A 23 2.44 -5.16 -16.52
CA ARG A 23 3.78 -5.81 -16.56
C ARG A 23 4.88 -4.90 -17.12
N LYS A 24 4.55 -3.98 -18.03
CA LYS A 24 5.48 -2.99 -18.61
C LYS A 24 5.57 -1.68 -17.82
N GLY A 25 4.80 -1.52 -16.73
CA GLY A 25 4.77 -0.29 -15.93
C GLY A 25 4.06 0.89 -16.60
N GLU A 26 3.25 0.64 -17.63
CA GLU A 26 2.55 1.66 -18.43
C GLU A 26 1.24 2.13 -17.79
N MET A 27 0.68 1.38 -16.82
CA MET A 27 -0.47 1.82 -16.02
C MET A 27 -0.08 1.85 -14.54
N SER A 28 0.21 3.04 -14.02
CA SER A 28 0.25 3.27 -12.58
C SER A 28 -1.17 3.57 -12.10
N MET A 29 -1.69 2.81 -11.14
CA MET A 29 -2.92 3.18 -10.45
C MET A 29 -2.82 4.59 -9.89
N GLU A 30 -3.92 5.32 -9.89
CA GLU A 30 -3.97 6.67 -9.34
C GLU A 30 -3.64 6.65 -7.85
N ARG A 31 -2.91 7.65 -7.38
CA ARG A 31 -2.44 7.75 -6.00
C ARG A 31 -2.86 9.09 -5.44
N TYR A 32 -3.67 9.04 -4.39
CA TYR A 32 -4.16 10.20 -3.68
C TYR A 32 -3.58 10.25 -2.27
N ILE A 33 -3.50 11.47 -1.75
CA ILE A 33 -3.18 11.72 -0.35
C ILE A 33 -4.29 12.58 0.24
N THR A 34 -4.63 12.35 1.51
CA THR A 34 -5.52 13.25 2.23
C THR A 34 -4.84 14.57 2.57
N ARG A 35 -5.64 15.55 3.00
CA ARG A 35 -5.12 16.84 3.49
C ARG A 35 -4.27 16.65 4.75
N GLY A 36 -4.63 15.72 5.64
CA GLY A 36 -3.82 15.38 6.81
C GLY A 36 -2.42 14.92 6.42
N ILE A 37 -2.33 13.98 5.47
CA ILE A 37 -1.03 13.51 4.97
C ILE A 37 -0.22 14.63 4.33
N ALA A 38 -0.84 15.45 3.48
CA ALA A 38 -0.18 16.58 2.84
C ALA A 38 0.44 17.57 3.84
N ASN A 39 -0.22 17.76 5.00
CA ASN A 39 0.21 18.69 6.04
C ASN A 39 1.26 18.10 7.00
N TYR A 40 1.16 16.81 7.33
CA TYR A 40 1.90 16.23 8.45
C TYR A 40 2.97 15.20 8.06
N LEU A 41 2.90 14.61 6.87
CA LEU A 41 3.92 13.65 6.39
C LEU A 41 4.85 14.33 5.38
N PRO A 42 6.17 14.45 5.64
CA PRO A 42 7.12 14.98 4.67
C PRO A 42 7.03 14.27 3.31
N ALA A 43 7.08 15.04 2.22
CA ALA A 43 6.97 14.51 0.85
C ALA A 43 7.97 13.36 0.57
N MET A 44 9.19 13.44 1.14
CA MET A 44 10.19 12.39 1.01
C MET A 44 9.76 11.06 1.65
N LEU A 45 9.05 11.10 2.77
CA LEU A 45 8.44 9.91 3.36
C LEU A 45 7.24 9.43 2.54
N GLN A 46 6.37 10.33 2.06
CA GLN A 46 5.25 9.95 1.18
C GLN A 46 5.76 9.15 -0.03
N GLN A 47 6.78 9.65 -0.72
CA GLN A 47 7.40 8.96 -1.87
C GLN A 47 8.05 7.63 -1.47
N GLN A 48 8.64 7.54 -0.28
CA GLN A 48 9.19 6.28 0.20
C GLN A 48 8.09 5.24 0.44
N LEU A 49 6.98 5.62 1.08
CA LEU A 49 5.87 4.68 1.33
C LEU A 49 5.28 4.15 0.02
N TRP A 50 5.10 5.00 -0.99
CA TRP A 50 4.64 4.56 -2.32
C TRP A 50 5.57 3.54 -2.98
N LYS A 51 6.89 3.70 -2.80
CA LYS A 51 7.88 2.73 -3.29
C LYS A 51 7.79 1.41 -2.53
N LEU A 52 7.54 1.43 -1.23
CA LEU A 52 7.38 0.23 -0.41
C LEU A 52 6.11 -0.55 -0.78
N VAL A 53 4.99 0.13 -1.05
CA VAL A 53 3.76 -0.49 -1.57
C VAL A 53 4.05 -1.21 -2.89
N ALA A 54 4.60 -0.50 -3.87
CA ALA A 54 4.91 -1.08 -5.19
C ALA A 54 5.92 -2.25 -5.09
N GLN A 55 6.89 -2.15 -4.17
CA GLN A 55 7.82 -3.24 -3.90
C GLN A 55 7.08 -4.47 -3.36
N ARG A 56 6.20 -4.30 -2.36
CA ARG A 56 5.47 -5.42 -1.75
C ARG A 56 4.54 -6.08 -2.74
N GLU A 57 3.84 -5.33 -3.57
CA GLU A 57 3.00 -5.91 -4.65
C GLU A 57 3.83 -6.71 -5.65
N THR A 58 5.03 -6.22 -5.99
CA THR A 58 5.97 -6.96 -6.85
C THR A 58 6.43 -8.26 -6.18
N GLU A 59 6.66 -8.25 -4.86
CA GLU A 59 6.99 -9.44 -4.07
C GLU A 59 5.80 -10.44 -4.11
N GLN A 60 4.59 -9.99 -3.76
CA GLN A 60 3.36 -10.81 -3.76
C GLN A 60 3.07 -11.41 -5.14
N PHE A 61 3.22 -10.62 -6.21
CA PHE A 61 3.01 -11.11 -7.57
C PHE A 61 3.98 -12.23 -7.95
N LYS A 62 5.26 -12.10 -7.58
CA LYS A 62 6.28 -13.12 -7.85
C LYS A 62 6.02 -14.41 -7.07
N GLU A 63 5.53 -14.27 -5.85
CA GLU A 63 5.26 -15.38 -4.93
C GLU A 63 3.87 -15.98 -5.14
N LEU A 64 3.08 -15.43 -6.07
CA LEU A 64 1.68 -15.80 -6.32
C LEU A 64 0.82 -15.69 -5.04
N GLU A 65 1.16 -14.74 -4.16
CA GLU A 65 0.40 -14.43 -2.96
C GLU A 65 -0.79 -13.52 -3.26
N GLU A 66 -1.83 -13.62 -2.44
CA GLU A 66 -2.91 -12.65 -2.46
C GLU A 66 -2.39 -11.25 -2.08
N ILE A 67 -2.95 -10.23 -2.75
CA ILE A 67 -2.61 -8.84 -2.51
C ILE A 67 -3.55 -8.30 -1.44
N ASP A 68 -2.99 -7.93 -0.31
CA ASP A 68 -3.71 -7.19 0.72
C ASP A 68 -3.97 -5.76 0.24
N TYR A 69 -5.19 -5.30 0.42
CA TYR A 69 -5.59 -3.93 0.11
C TYR A 69 -5.09 -2.94 1.17
N PHE A 70 -4.74 -3.42 2.37
CA PHE A 70 -4.43 -2.57 3.52
C PHE A 70 -2.95 -2.59 3.91
N HIS A 71 -2.30 -1.44 3.83
CA HIS A 71 -0.91 -1.24 4.26
C HIS A 71 -0.85 -0.35 5.49
N ILE A 72 -0.22 -0.85 6.55
CA ILE A 72 -0.01 -0.11 7.79
C ILE A 72 1.47 0.26 7.91
N PHE A 73 1.75 1.56 8.01
CA PHE A 73 3.10 2.07 8.25
C PHE A 73 3.18 2.69 9.64
N GLN A 74 4.10 2.23 10.47
CA GLN A 74 4.38 2.80 11.79
C GLN A 74 5.79 3.38 11.84
N PHE A 75 5.94 4.56 12.41
CA PHE A 75 7.22 5.28 12.48
C PHE A 75 7.79 5.23 13.88
N ASN A 76 9.08 4.91 13.99
CA ASN A 76 9.77 4.84 15.27
C ASN A 76 11.16 5.48 15.15
N MET A 77 11.49 6.34 16.10
CA MET A 77 12.84 6.89 16.24
C MET A 77 13.71 5.97 17.11
N HIS A 78 14.88 5.62 16.61
CA HIS A 78 15.89 4.89 17.36
C HIS A 78 17.28 5.44 17.04
N ASN A 79 18.03 5.88 18.05
CA ASN A 79 19.38 6.45 17.91
C ASN A 79 19.48 7.53 16.81
N SER A 80 18.55 8.49 16.80
CA SER A 80 18.49 9.57 15.79
C SER A 80 18.30 9.10 14.34
N GLN A 81 17.88 7.84 14.14
CA GLN A 81 17.41 7.32 12.86
C GLN A 81 15.91 6.98 12.92
N LEU A 82 15.15 7.44 11.93
CA LEU A 82 13.74 7.06 11.77
C LEU A 82 13.64 5.71 11.06
N TYR A 83 12.80 4.83 11.58
CA TYR A 83 12.48 3.53 11.01
C TYR A 83 10.98 3.45 10.70
N ILE A 84 10.66 2.70 9.64
CA ILE A 84 9.31 2.46 9.16
C ILE A 84 9.05 0.96 9.32
N LYS A 85 8.09 0.60 10.17
CA LYS A 85 7.56 -0.76 10.23
C LYS A 85 6.35 -0.83 9.29
N HIS A 86 6.45 -1.62 8.22
CA HIS A 86 5.39 -1.87 7.26
C HIS A 86 4.73 -3.21 7.58
N LYS A 87 3.40 -3.22 7.72
CA LYS A 87 2.58 -4.42 7.95
C LYS A 87 1.44 -4.56 6.93
N GLN A 88 1.03 -5.81 6.71
CA GLN A 88 -0.24 -6.22 6.09
C GLN A 88 -0.86 -7.33 6.95
N GLU A 89 -2.16 -7.60 6.77
CA GLU A 89 -2.91 -8.59 7.55
C GLU A 89 -3.04 -9.94 6.83
N CYS A 90 -3.25 -9.95 5.50
CA CYS A 90 -3.46 -11.16 4.72
C CYS A 90 -2.75 -11.14 3.35
N PRO A 91 -1.67 -11.92 3.15
CA PRO A 91 -0.98 -12.72 4.15
C PRO A 91 -0.31 -11.85 5.22
N GLU A 92 -0.04 -12.42 6.40
CA GLU A 92 0.66 -11.68 7.46
C GLU A 92 2.05 -11.26 6.96
N TYR A 93 2.29 -9.95 7.01
CA TYR A 93 3.56 -9.36 6.58
C TYR A 93 4.04 -8.35 7.60
N VAL A 94 5.33 -8.40 7.92
CA VAL A 94 6.00 -7.36 8.73
C VAL A 94 7.42 -7.16 8.21
N LYS A 95 7.76 -5.93 7.83
CA LYS A 95 9.13 -5.56 7.43
C LYS A 95 9.52 -4.21 8.03
N ILE A 96 10.78 -4.09 8.44
CA ILE A 96 11.34 -2.85 8.98
C ILE A 96 12.27 -2.24 7.95
N HIS A 97 12.05 -0.97 7.65
CA HIS A 97 12.82 -0.19 6.69
C HIS A 97 13.47 0.99 7.37
N LYS A 98 14.68 1.34 6.94
CA LYS A 98 15.28 2.61 7.28
C LYS A 98 14.56 3.72 6.52
N ALA A 99 14.12 4.77 7.23
CA ALA A 99 13.53 5.92 6.57
C ALA A 99 14.61 6.76 5.88
N ASN A 100 14.29 7.31 4.70
CA ASN A 100 15.07 8.33 4.02
C ASN A 100 14.81 9.72 4.64
N TYR A 101 14.72 9.77 5.96
CA TYR A 101 14.41 10.96 6.74
C TYR A 101 15.00 10.77 8.13
N SER A 102 15.62 11.81 8.69
CA SER A 102 16.34 11.73 9.98
C SER A 102 15.72 12.58 11.07
N LYS A 103 14.71 13.40 10.75
CA LYS A 103 14.04 14.25 11.74
C LYS A 103 12.87 13.51 12.37
N ALA A 104 12.56 13.89 13.62
CA ALA A 104 11.31 13.48 14.24
C ALA A 104 10.11 13.98 13.40
N ILE A 105 9.03 13.23 13.44
CA ILE A 105 7.75 13.57 12.81
C ILE A 105 6.65 13.48 13.86
N ASN A 106 5.63 14.32 13.71
CA ASN A 106 4.55 14.45 14.69
C ASN A 106 3.38 13.48 14.43
N ILE A 107 3.61 12.46 13.60
CA ILE A 107 2.67 11.38 13.31
C ILE A 107 3.42 10.05 13.46
N ASN A 108 2.76 9.05 14.04
CA ASN A 108 3.38 7.76 14.34
C ASN A 108 2.87 6.63 13.44
N LYS A 109 1.80 6.86 12.67
CA LYS A 109 1.16 5.85 11.84
C LYS A 109 0.50 6.47 10.61
N VAL A 110 0.54 5.75 9.50
CA VAL A 110 -0.11 6.09 8.22
C VAL A 110 -0.71 4.82 7.63
N TYR A 111 -1.85 4.97 6.98
CA TYR A 111 -2.47 3.91 6.17
C TYR A 111 -2.31 4.21 4.70
N ILE A 112 -2.14 3.15 3.91
CA ILE A 112 -2.37 3.20 2.47
C ILE A 112 -3.37 2.10 2.14
N ILE A 113 -4.45 2.49 1.50
CA ILE A 113 -5.57 1.62 1.16
C ILE A 113 -5.68 1.58 -0.35
N ARG A 114 -5.77 0.37 -0.89
CA ARG A 114 -6.18 0.13 -2.27
C ARG A 114 -7.70 0.03 -2.32
N GLU A 115 -8.31 0.90 -3.11
CA GLU A 115 -9.72 0.82 -3.46
C GLU A 115 -9.82 0.22 -4.86
N ASP A 116 -10.54 -0.89 -4.98
CA ASP A 116 -10.82 -1.56 -6.25
C ASP A 116 -12.34 -1.61 -6.45
N ASP A 117 -12.87 -0.77 -7.33
CA ASP A 117 -14.25 -0.82 -7.82
C ASP A 117 -14.27 -1.26 -9.30
N VAL A 118 -15.46 -1.54 -9.85
CA VAL A 118 -15.67 -2.10 -11.19
C VAL A 118 -15.01 -1.27 -12.29
N ASP A 119 -15.05 0.06 -12.15
CA ASP A 119 -14.59 1.01 -13.17
C ASP A 119 -13.36 1.83 -12.74
N LEU A 120 -12.97 1.76 -11.47
CA LEU A 120 -11.92 2.60 -10.91
C LEU A 120 -11.13 1.87 -9.82
N SER A 121 -9.81 1.87 -9.98
CA SER A 121 -8.87 1.40 -8.95
C SER A 121 -7.87 2.50 -8.62
N TYR A 122 -7.73 2.83 -7.34
CA TYR A 122 -6.78 3.83 -6.85
C TYR A 122 -6.24 3.47 -5.47
N TYR A 123 -5.15 4.14 -5.09
CA TYR A 123 -4.66 4.13 -3.72
C TYR A 123 -4.91 5.47 -3.05
N VAL A 124 -5.20 5.43 -1.76
CA VAL A 124 -5.23 6.60 -0.91
C VAL A 124 -4.31 6.42 0.29
N MET A 125 -3.46 7.41 0.54
CA MET A 125 -2.69 7.52 1.77
C MET A 125 -3.43 8.46 2.72
N LEU A 126 -3.66 8.01 3.95
CA LEU A 126 -4.44 8.72 4.94
C LEU A 126 -3.90 8.51 6.36
N LEU A 127 -4.24 9.44 7.26
CA LEU A 127 -4.03 9.28 8.69
C LEU A 127 -5.06 8.29 9.28
N PRO A 128 -4.76 7.60 10.38
CA PRO A 128 -5.71 6.71 11.03
C PRO A 128 -7.04 7.37 11.42
N GLU A 129 -7.02 8.67 11.75
CA GLU A 129 -8.20 9.42 12.16
C GLU A 129 -9.08 9.86 10.96
N GLU A 130 -8.60 9.68 9.73
CA GLU A 130 -9.31 9.97 8.49
C GLU A 130 -9.95 8.72 7.87
N TYR A 131 -9.75 7.55 8.49
CA TYR A 131 -10.36 6.26 8.12
C TYR A 131 -11.64 6.03 8.92
#